data_AF-A0A1H1TSJ6-F1
#
_entry.id   AF-A0A1H1TSJ6-F1
#
_cell.length_a   1.000
_cell.length_b   1.000
_cell.length_c   1.000
_cell.angle_alpha   90.00
_cell.angle_beta   90.00
_cell.angle_gamma   90.00
#
_symmetry.space_group_name_H-M   'P 1'
#
loop_
_entity.id
_entity.type
_entity.pdbx_description
1 polymer ?
#
loop_
_entity_poly.entity_id
_entity_poly.type
_entity_poly.pdbx_seq_one_letter_code
_entity_poly.pdbx_strand_id
1 'polypeptide(L)'
;MIDWLRQRSVLELVFLTLAVLVVLMVVSGLLTRSLYRRGRRAPFVIRRINKLTQTFVDLVKRPITIAVLDEVADVIQTGHYTKNISAALVENHDELIELVGEKVRNDPSSRVVARLPGYDAVVGQVTETTLRVLIEMLGDPRMDELVSDLLRNNLQQIKLAVRERQNERVPSHEPPDPVPESLRHVSPMARRPGGPGTPGGRVSRR
;
A
#
# COMPACT_ATOMS: atom_id res chain seq x y z
N MET A 1 12.94 24.33 12.21
CA MET A 1 14.36 24.08 12.59
C MET A 1 15.28 23.92 11.38
N ILE A 2 14.76 23.94 10.14
CA ILE A 2 15.56 23.87 8.90
C ILE A 2 15.72 25.29 8.28
N ASP A 3 14.92 26.26 8.71
CA ASP A 3 14.91 27.63 8.16
C ASP A 3 16.19 28.42 8.46
N TRP A 4 16.89 28.10 9.56
CA TRP A 4 18.19 28.71 9.90
C TRP A 4 19.34 28.27 8.97
N LEU A 5 19.23 27.09 8.36
CA LEU A 5 20.25 26.58 7.42
C LEU A 5 20.15 27.26 6.04
N ARG A 6 18.99 27.83 5.70
CA ARG A 6 18.72 28.42 4.38
C ARG A 6 19.22 29.88 4.25
N GLN A 7 19.47 30.57 5.37
CA GLN A 7 20.02 31.93 5.42
C GLN A 7 21.56 31.99 5.55
N ARG A 8 22.22 30.84 5.77
CA ARG A 8 23.68 30.76 5.95
C ARG A 8 24.39 30.80 4.59
N SER A 9 25.48 31.57 4.50
CA SER A 9 26.37 31.59 3.33
C SER A 9 26.93 30.18 3.10
N VAL A 10 27.09 29.78 1.83
CA VAL A 10 27.62 28.45 1.45
C VAL A 10 28.94 28.15 2.17
N LEU A 11 29.80 29.16 2.36
CA LEU A 11 31.05 29.03 3.09
C LEU A 11 30.84 28.63 4.55
N GLU A 12 29.81 29.16 5.21
CA GLU A 12 29.52 28.82 6.61
C GLU A 12 28.98 27.40 6.77
N LEU A 13 28.22 26.90 5.79
CA LEU A 13 27.81 25.49 5.75
C LEU A 13 29.01 24.56 5.52
N VAL A 14 29.94 24.96 4.66
CA VAL A 14 31.19 24.22 4.42
C VAL A 14 32.06 24.21 5.66
N PHE A 15 32.25 25.34 6.34
CA PHE A 15 33.02 25.39 7.58
C PHE A 15 32.35 24.60 8.71
N LEU A 16 31.02 24.62 8.82
CA LEU A 16 30.29 23.87 9.84
C LEU A 16 30.41 22.36 9.60
N THR A 17 30.24 21.90 8.35
CA THR A 17 30.43 20.49 7.99
C THR A 17 31.88 20.04 8.19
N LEU A 18 32.86 20.85 7.78
CA LEU A 18 34.29 20.59 8.03
C LEU A 18 34.58 20.51 9.53
N ALA A 19 34.05 21.44 10.33
CA ALA A 19 34.22 21.45 11.78
C ALA A 19 33.63 20.19 12.44
N VAL A 20 32.43 19.76 12.02
CA VAL A 20 31.81 18.51 12.49
C VAL A 20 32.67 17.30 12.13
N LEU A 21 33.21 17.23 10.91
CA LEU A 21 34.10 16.16 10.48
C LEU A 21 35.39 16.11 11.30
N VAL A 22 36.03 17.27 11.52
CA VAL A 22 37.25 17.38 12.34
C VAL A 22 36.97 16.95 13.78
N VAL A 23 35.85 17.37 14.36
CA VAL A 23 35.45 16.95 15.71
C VAL A 23 35.23 15.44 15.75
N LEU A 24 34.53 14.86 14.79
CA LEU A 24 34.35 13.40 14.69
C LEU A 24 35.69 12.67 14.60
N MET A 25 36.63 13.17 13.81
CA MET A 25 37.95 12.58 13.64
C MET A 25 38.77 12.61 14.95
N VAL A 26 38.79 13.77 15.63
CA VAL A 26 39.48 13.94 16.91
C VAL A 26 38.85 13.07 18.00
N VAL A 27 37.52 13.04 18.08
CA VAL A 27 36.78 12.19 19.02
C VAL A 27 37.05 10.71 18.75
N SER A 28 37.05 10.28 17.49
CA SER A 28 37.38 8.90 17.09
C SER A 28 38.80 8.51 17.52
N GLY A 29 39.79 9.37 17.29
CA GLY A 29 41.17 9.15 17.71
C GLY A 29 41.33 9.10 19.23
N LEU A 30 40.68 10.01 19.95
CA LEU A 30 40.68 10.05 21.42
C LEU A 30 40.00 8.81 22.02
N LEU A 31 38.87 8.37 21.44
CA LEU A 31 38.19 7.15 21.86
C LEU A 31 39.08 5.93 21.65
N THR A 32 39.67 5.79 20.46
CA THR A 32 40.57 4.67 20.12
C THR A 32 41.75 4.60 21.09
N ARG A 33 42.40 5.74 21.36
CA ARG A 33 43.51 5.83 22.31
C ARG A 33 43.07 5.53 23.76
N SER A 34 41.93 6.05 24.18
CA SER A 34 41.37 5.84 25.53
C SER A 34 40.94 4.39 25.76
N LEU A 35 40.37 3.75 24.73
CA LEU A 35 39.94 2.35 24.73
C LEU A 35 41.13 1.39 24.79
N TYR A 36 42.17 1.66 24.00
CA TYR A 36 43.42 0.89 24.02
C TYR A 36 44.10 0.97 25.39
N ARG A 37 44.16 2.16 26.00
CA ARG A 37 44.79 2.36 27.32
C ARG A 37 44.01 1.73 28.47
N ARG A 38 42.70 1.53 28.34
CA ARG A 38 41.84 0.94 29.39
C ARG A 38 41.66 -0.57 29.28
N GLY A 39 42.27 -1.26 28.30
CA GLY A 39 42.17 -2.72 28.15
C GLY A 39 40.73 -3.24 28.00
N ARG A 40 39.79 -2.38 27.59
CA ARG A 40 38.37 -2.75 27.48
C ARG A 40 38.20 -3.60 26.23
N ARG A 41 37.80 -4.86 26.45
CA ARG A 41 37.56 -5.85 25.39
C ARG A 41 36.63 -5.26 24.32
N ALA A 42 37.04 -5.34 23.05
CA ALA A 42 36.25 -5.03 21.84
C ALA A 42 34.73 -5.35 21.91
N PRO A 43 34.27 -6.46 22.52
CA PRO A 43 32.84 -6.76 22.67
C PRO A 43 32.00 -5.73 23.43
N PHE A 44 32.57 -4.89 24.31
CA PHE A 44 31.79 -3.84 24.99
C PHE A 44 31.49 -2.67 24.05
N VAL A 45 32.45 -2.27 23.22
CA VAL A 45 32.31 -1.16 22.28
C VAL A 45 31.35 -1.53 21.16
N ILE A 46 31.47 -2.74 20.60
CA ILE A 46 30.58 -3.24 19.54
C ILE A 46 29.13 -3.25 20.02
N ARG A 47 28.87 -3.75 21.25
CA ARG A 47 27.51 -3.74 21.83
C ARG A 47 26.96 -2.33 22.05
N ARG A 48 27.81 -1.36 22.38
CA ARG A 48 27.39 0.05 22.54
C ARG A 48 27.08 0.69 21.18
N ILE A 49 27.89 0.42 20.16
CA ILE A 49 27.64 0.88 18.79
C ILE A 49 26.32 0.30 18.28
N ASN A 50 26.09 -1.00 18.43
CA ASN A 50 24.85 -1.63 17.97
C ASN A 50 23.61 -1.01 18.62
N LYS A 51 23.64 -0.73 19.93
CA LYS A 51 22.54 -0.02 20.61
C LYS A 51 22.35 1.40 20.10
N LEU A 52 23.44 2.14 19.87
CA LEU A 52 23.37 3.50 19.34
C LEU A 52 22.82 3.53 17.91
N THR A 53 23.26 2.61 17.05
CA THR A 53 22.72 2.45 15.69
C THR A 53 21.24 2.14 15.73
N GLN A 54 20.81 1.22 16.60
CA GLN A 54 19.39 0.88 16.74
C GLN A 54 18.56 2.08 17.22
N THR A 55 19.03 2.81 18.24
CA THR A 55 18.36 4.03 18.71
C THR A 55 18.29 5.11 17.62
N PHE A 56 19.35 5.26 16.82
CA PHE A 56 19.35 6.21 15.71
C PHE A 56 18.37 5.79 14.60
N VAL A 57 18.35 4.51 14.23
CA VAL A 57 17.40 3.96 13.26
C VAL A 57 15.96 4.18 13.75
N ASP A 58 15.67 3.89 15.02
CA ASP A 58 14.34 4.10 15.61
C ASP A 58 13.93 5.58 15.61
N LEU A 59 14.89 6.48 15.78
CA LEU A 59 14.67 7.92 15.73
C LEU A 59 14.36 8.41 14.30
N VAL A 60 15.06 7.87 13.30
CA VAL A 60 14.95 8.30 11.90
C VAL A 60 13.78 7.63 11.17
N LYS A 61 13.39 6.41 11.56
CA LYS A 61 12.29 5.66 10.92
C LYS A 61 10.99 6.47 10.87
N ARG A 62 10.67 7.20 11.93
CA ARG A 62 9.43 7.98 12.08
C ARG A 62 9.31 9.15 11.09
N PRO A 63 10.28 10.08 11.03
CA PRO A 63 10.29 11.13 10.02
C PRO A 63 10.16 10.57 8.60
N ILE A 64 10.85 9.47 8.31
CA ILE A 64 10.78 8.82 6.99
C ILE A 64 9.36 8.31 6.73
N THR A 65 8.76 7.56 7.65
CA THR A 65 7.40 7.04 7.46
C THR A 65 6.39 8.17 7.27
N ILE A 66 6.49 9.25 8.04
CA ILE A 66 5.59 10.40 7.88
C ILE A 66 5.79 11.06 6.51
N ALA A 67 7.04 11.29 6.09
CA ALA A 67 7.33 11.87 4.77
C ALA A 67 6.83 10.99 3.62
N VAL A 68 6.93 9.66 3.75
CA VAL A 68 6.37 8.73 2.76
C VAL A 68 4.84 8.78 2.76
N LEU A 69 4.21 8.87 3.94
CA LEU A 69 2.76 9.03 4.02
C LEU A 69 2.28 10.35 3.41
N ASP A 70 3.10 11.41 3.46
CA ASP A 70 2.82 12.68 2.78
C ASP A 70 2.82 12.48 1.26
N GLU A 71 3.87 11.87 0.71
CA GLU A 71 3.97 11.57 -0.72
C GLU A 71 2.82 10.66 -1.20
N VAL A 72 2.51 9.61 -0.44
CA VAL A 72 1.41 8.69 -0.76
C VAL A 72 0.06 9.40 -0.69
N ALA A 73 -0.13 10.33 0.25
CA ALA A 73 -1.37 11.10 0.33
C ALA A 73 -1.56 11.99 -0.90
N ASP A 74 -0.50 12.63 -1.38
CA ASP A 74 -0.54 13.47 -2.57
C ASP A 74 -0.86 12.64 -3.83
N VAL A 75 -0.26 11.44 -3.96
CA VAL A 75 -0.58 10.51 -5.05
C VAL A 75 -2.03 10.06 -4.97
N ILE A 76 -2.50 9.65 -3.78
CA ILE A 76 -3.88 9.20 -3.61
C ILE A 76 -4.87 10.33 -3.94
N GLN A 77 -4.58 11.56 -3.55
CA GLN A 77 -5.47 12.70 -3.82
C GLN A 77 -5.70 12.95 -5.32
N THR A 78 -4.77 12.54 -6.18
CA THR A 78 -4.86 12.74 -7.64
C THR A 78 -5.55 11.59 -8.39
N GLY A 79 -5.91 10.50 -7.72
CA GLY A 79 -6.50 9.31 -8.34
C GLY A 79 -8.01 9.36 -8.55
N HIS A 80 -8.48 8.86 -9.70
CA HIS A 80 -9.91 8.67 -9.99
C HIS A 80 -10.41 7.29 -9.53
N TYR A 81 -10.59 7.11 -8.23
CA TYR A 81 -10.93 5.80 -7.67
C TYR A 81 -12.34 5.34 -8.01
N THR A 82 -13.32 6.24 -7.94
CA THR A 82 -14.71 5.86 -8.16
C THR A 82 -14.94 5.46 -9.61
N LYS A 83 -14.25 6.10 -10.55
CA LYS A 83 -14.25 5.76 -11.98
C LYS A 83 -13.60 4.41 -12.28
N ASN A 84 -12.50 4.09 -11.60
CA ASN A 84 -11.86 2.78 -11.74
C ASN A 84 -12.76 1.67 -11.17
N ILE A 85 -13.42 1.93 -10.04
CA ILE A 85 -14.38 1.00 -9.43
C ILE A 85 -15.61 0.83 -10.34
N SER A 86 -16.16 1.91 -10.89
CA SER A 86 -17.31 1.82 -11.80
C SER A 86 -16.97 1.02 -13.05
N ALA A 87 -15.76 1.20 -13.61
CA ALA A 87 -15.31 0.41 -14.76
C ALA A 87 -15.23 -1.10 -14.43
N ALA A 88 -14.66 -1.45 -13.26
CA ALA A 88 -14.59 -2.83 -12.81
C ALA A 88 -15.99 -3.44 -12.53
N LEU A 89 -16.93 -2.65 -12.00
CA LEU A 89 -18.31 -3.07 -11.77
C LEU A 89 -19.08 -3.30 -13.08
N VAL A 90 -18.81 -2.51 -14.12
CA VAL A 90 -19.39 -2.72 -15.46
C VAL A 90 -18.84 -4.00 -16.08
N GLU A 91 -17.54 -4.26 -15.94
CA GLU A 91 -16.91 -5.46 -16.50
C GLU A 91 -17.45 -6.76 -15.89
N ASN A 92 -17.86 -6.75 -14.62
CA ASN A 92 -18.37 -7.92 -13.90
C ASN A 92 -19.88 -7.83 -13.58
N HIS A 93 -20.63 -7.06 -14.37
CA HIS A 93 -22.03 -6.73 -14.09
C HIS A 93 -22.92 -7.97 -13.90
N ASP A 94 -22.83 -8.93 -14.81
CA ASP A 94 -23.67 -10.13 -14.80
C ASP A 94 -23.38 -11.02 -13.58
N GLU A 95 -22.10 -11.18 -13.22
CA GLU A 95 -21.66 -11.95 -12.06
C GLU A 95 -22.12 -11.30 -10.74
N LEU A 96 -22.14 -9.96 -10.68
CA LEU A 96 -22.66 -9.23 -9.53
C LEU A 96 -24.16 -9.38 -9.35
N ILE A 97 -24.95 -9.42 -10.44
CA ILE A 97 -26.39 -9.67 -10.38
C ILE A 97 -26.67 -11.07 -9.84
N GLU A 98 -25.94 -12.07 -10.34
CA GLU A 98 -26.08 -13.45 -9.87
C GLU A 98 -25.73 -13.55 -8.37
N LEU A 99 -24.61 -12.95 -7.96
CA LEU A 99 -24.16 -12.93 -6.56
C LEU A 99 -25.18 -12.24 -5.65
N VAL A 100 -25.70 -11.07 -6.04
CA VAL A 100 -26.72 -10.36 -5.25
C VAL A 100 -28.00 -11.18 -5.17
N GLY A 101 -28.44 -11.78 -6.28
CA GLY A 101 -29.60 -12.68 -6.29
C GLY A 101 -29.45 -13.84 -5.31
N GLU A 102 -28.27 -14.47 -5.28
CA GLU A 102 -27.96 -15.53 -4.32
C GLU A 102 -28.00 -15.02 -2.87
N LYS A 103 -27.40 -13.85 -2.58
CA LYS A 103 -27.40 -13.27 -1.22
C LYS A 103 -28.80 -12.87 -0.76
N VAL A 104 -29.60 -12.25 -1.61
CA VAL A 104 -30.98 -11.83 -1.27
C VAL A 104 -31.88 -13.06 -1.06
N ARG A 105 -31.71 -14.13 -1.86
CA ARG A 105 -32.44 -15.39 -1.65
C ARG A 105 -32.09 -16.07 -0.31
N ASN A 106 -30.83 -15.95 0.11
CA ASN A 106 -30.35 -16.51 1.38
C ASN A 106 -30.58 -15.58 2.58
N ASP A 107 -31.08 -14.36 2.37
CA ASP A 107 -31.33 -13.40 3.45
C ASP A 107 -32.55 -13.83 4.31
N PRO A 108 -32.38 -13.97 5.64
CA PRO A 108 -33.47 -14.30 6.55
C PRO A 108 -34.67 -13.35 6.46
N SER A 109 -34.44 -12.07 6.13
CA SER A 109 -35.46 -11.03 6.00
C SER A 109 -36.28 -11.15 4.71
N SER A 110 -35.76 -11.83 3.68
CA SER A 110 -36.43 -12.05 2.39
C SER A 110 -37.40 -13.25 2.39
N ARG A 111 -37.43 -14.07 3.45
CA ARG A 111 -38.20 -15.33 3.51
C ARG A 111 -39.68 -15.24 3.15
N VAL A 112 -40.33 -14.10 3.41
CA VAL A 112 -41.75 -13.88 3.08
C VAL A 112 -41.93 -13.54 1.60
N VAL A 113 -41.00 -12.74 1.05
CA VAL A 113 -41.04 -12.24 -0.34
C VAL A 113 -40.55 -13.32 -1.32
N ALA A 114 -39.61 -14.17 -0.90
CA ALA A 114 -39.08 -15.30 -1.67
C ALA A 114 -40.12 -16.39 -2.02
N ARG A 115 -41.32 -16.34 -1.43
CA ARG A 115 -42.43 -17.27 -1.73
C ARG A 115 -43.41 -16.75 -2.77
N LEU A 116 -43.26 -15.51 -3.24
CA LEU A 116 -44.17 -14.92 -4.21
C LEU A 116 -43.84 -15.39 -5.64
N PRO A 117 -44.85 -15.71 -6.46
CA PRO A 117 -44.63 -16.02 -7.87
C PRO A 117 -44.05 -14.79 -8.58
N GLY A 118 -42.98 -14.97 -9.36
CA GLY A 118 -42.29 -13.89 -10.05
C GLY A 118 -41.20 -13.18 -9.23
N TYR A 119 -40.87 -13.66 -8.02
CA TYR A 119 -39.79 -13.13 -7.19
C TYR A 119 -38.47 -12.96 -7.94
N ASP A 120 -38.02 -13.98 -8.67
CA ASP A 120 -36.72 -13.95 -9.37
C ASP A 120 -36.69 -12.84 -10.45
N ALA A 121 -37.82 -12.59 -11.13
CA ALA A 121 -37.91 -11.54 -12.14
C ALA A 121 -37.90 -10.14 -11.50
N VAL A 122 -38.63 -9.94 -10.40
CA VAL A 122 -38.66 -8.65 -9.69
C VAL A 122 -37.32 -8.34 -9.06
N VAL A 123 -36.72 -9.30 -8.35
CA VAL A 123 -35.40 -9.10 -7.73
C VAL A 123 -34.33 -8.88 -8.79
N GLY A 124 -34.36 -9.62 -9.90
CA GLY A 124 -33.45 -9.40 -11.03
C GLY A 124 -33.54 -7.97 -11.56
N GLN A 125 -34.75 -7.49 -11.90
CA GLN A 125 -34.94 -6.13 -12.44
C GLN A 125 -34.57 -5.03 -11.44
N VAL A 126 -34.93 -5.19 -10.16
CA VAL A 126 -34.59 -4.22 -9.12
C VAL A 126 -33.08 -4.21 -8.87
N THR A 127 -32.43 -5.37 -8.85
CA THR A 127 -30.98 -5.49 -8.68
C THR A 127 -30.24 -4.87 -9.85
N GLU A 128 -30.65 -5.19 -11.09
CA GLU A 128 -30.05 -4.62 -12.30
C GLU A 128 -30.18 -3.09 -12.32
N THR A 129 -31.38 -2.59 -12.01
CA THR A 129 -31.64 -1.14 -11.96
C THR A 129 -30.79 -0.47 -10.88
N THR A 130 -30.73 -1.05 -9.69
CA THR A 130 -29.96 -0.51 -8.57
C THR A 130 -28.47 -0.51 -8.89
N LEU A 131 -27.95 -1.61 -9.45
CA LEU A 131 -26.54 -1.73 -9.83
C LEU A 131 -26.18 -0.71 -10.90
N ARG A 132 -27.04 -0.50 -11.90
CA ARG A 132 -26.86 0.54 -12.92
C ARG A 132 -26.77 1.94 -12.30
N VAL A 133 -27.72 2.29 -11.43
CA VAL A 133 -27.72 3.58 -10.74
C VAL A 133 -26.46 3.75 -9.89
N LEU A 134 -26.02 2.72 -9.17
CA LEU A 134 -24.80 2.76 -8.37
C LEU A 134 -23.54 2.97 -9.23
N ILE A 135 -23.46 2.30 -10.38
CA ILE A 135 -22.37 2.48 -11.35
C ILE A 135 -22.36 3.91 -11.89
N GLU A 136 -23.52 4.44 -12.28
CA GLU A 136 -23.65 5.83 -12.75
C GLU A 136 -23.24 6.83 -11.67
N MET A 137 -23.67 6.60 -10.42
CA MET A 137 -23.28 7.42 -9.28
C MET A 137 -21.77 7.37 -9.02
N LEU A 138 -21.13 6.21 -9.13
CA LEU A 138 -19.67 6.10 -9.00
C LEU A 138 -18.92 6.80 -10.13
N GLY A 139 -19.53 6.92 -11.31
CA GLY A 139 -18.99 7.70 -12.43
C GLY A 139 -19.20 9.21 -12.31
N ASP A 140 -20.07 9.69 -11.40
CA ASP A 140 -20.34 11.11 -11.20
C ASP A 140 -19.15 11.80 -10.51
N PRO A 141 -18.69 12.97 -11.00
CA PRO A 141 -17.56 13.69 -10.41
C PRO A 141 -17.79 14.08 -8.94
N ARG A 142 -19.04 14.25 -8.50
CA ARG A 142 -19.38 14.58 -7.10
C ARG A 142 -19.10 13.41 -6.16
N MET A 143 -19.29 12.17 -6.64
CA MET A 143 -18.96 10.99 -5.85
C MET A 143 -17.45 10.79 -5.75
N ASP A 144 -16.70 11.11 -6.80
CA ASP A 144 -15.22 11.10 -6.80
C ASP A 144 -14.67 12.10 -5.76
N GLU A 145 -15.22 13.31 -5.71
CA GLU A 145 -14.87 14.32 -4.69
C GLU A 145 -15.18 13.84 -3.26
N LEU A 146 -16.38 13.27 -3.04
CA LEU A 146 -16.76 12.72 -1.74
C LEU A 146 -15.79 11.62 -1.27
N VAL A 147 -15.43 10.69 -2.16
CA VAL A 147 -14.50 9.61 -1.82
C VAL A 147 -13.10 10.15 -1.59
N SER A 148 -12.65 11.12 -2.41
CA SER A 148 -11.36 11.79 -2.22
C SER A 148 -11.26 12.47 -0.85
N ASP A 149 -12.33 13.14 -0.41
CA ASP A 149 -12.41 13.75 0.93
C ASP A 149 -12.35 12.72 2.06
N LEU A 150 -13.07 11.61 1.91
CA LEU A 150 -13.01 10.50 2.86
C LEU A 150 -11.60 9.93 2.95
N LEU A 151 -10.94 9.68 1.82
CA LEU A 151 -9.56 9.18 1.78
C LEU A 151 -8.59 10.18 2.41
N ARG A 152 -8.74 11.48 2.13
CA ARG A 152 -7.94 12.55 2.73
C ARG A 152 -8.04 12.56 4.25
N ASN A 153 -9.26 12.48 4.79
CA ASN A 153 -9.48 12.43 6.23
C ASN A 153 -8.85 11.17 6.85
N ASN A 154 -9.08 10.00 6.25
CA ASN A 154 -8.48 8.75 6.73
C ASN A 154 -6.93 8.78 6.69
N LEU A 155 -6.32 9.33 5.65
CA LEU A 155 -4.86 9.50 5.56
C LEU A 155 -4.33 10.43 6.65
N GLN A 156 -5.03 11.51 6.96
CA GLN A 156 -4.68 12.38 8.08
C GLN A 156 -4.75 11.63 9.42
N GLN A 157 -5.78 10.82 9.63
CA GLN A 157 -5.90 9.97 10.83
C GLN A 157 -4.73 8.98 10.93
N ILE A 158 -4.36 8.32 9.83
CA ILE A 158 -3.21 7.40 9.78
C ILE A 158 -1.91 8.13 10.13
N LYS A 159 -1.68 9.31 9.56
CA LYS A 159 -0.49 10.14 9.86
C LYS A 159 -0.41 10.49 11.35
N LEU A 160 -1.53 10.87 11.96
CA LEU A 160 -1.60 11.16 13.40
C LEU A 160 -1.31 9.91 14.23
N ALA A 161 -1.93 8.79 13.91
CA ALA A 161 -1.71 7.51 14.60
C ALA A 161 -0.24 7.06 14.55
N VAL A 162 0.42 7.22 13.39
CA VAL A 162 1.86 6.93 13.22
C VAL A 162 2.73 7.87 14.05
N ARG A 163 2.40 9.17 14.08
CA ARG A 163 3.11 10.15 14.90
C ARG A 163 3.03 9.80 16.38
N GLU A 164 1.87 9.37 16.84
CA GLU A 164 1.56 9.00 18.23
C GLU A 164 2.04 7.60 18.66
N ARG A 165 2.73 6.86 17.79
CA ARG A 165 3.16 5.46 18.02
C ARG A 165 2.01 4.44 18.17
N GLN A 166 0.79 4.77 17.78
CA GLN A 166 -0.33 3.83 17.94
C GLN A 166 -0.15 2.58 17.05
N ASN A 167 0.52 2.73 15.91
CA ASN A 167 0.89 1.65 15.00
C ASN A 167 1.93 0.66 15.55
N GLU A 168 2.72 1.04 16.57
CA GLU A 168 3.72 0.16 17.19
C GLU A 168 3.08 -0.82 18.20
N ARG A 169 1.81 -0.62 18.56
CA ARG A 169 1.03 -1.50 19.46
C ARG A 169 0.22 -2.55 18.71
N VAL A 170 0.16 -2.46 17.39
CA VAL A 170 -0.44 -3.49 16.54
C VAL A 170 0.58 -4.63 16.45
N PRO A 171 0.21 -5.89 16.77
CA PRO A 171 1.10 -7.03 16.62
C PRO A 171 1.69 -7.03 15.21
N SER A 172 3.01 -7.17 15.10
CA SER A 172 3.70 -7.30 13.82
C SER A 172 3.04 -8.41 13.01
N HIS A 173 2.53 -8.09 11.82
CA HIS A 173 2.07 -9.08 10.86
C HIS A 173 3.21 -10.07 10.63
N GLU A 174 2.98 -11.33 11.00
CA GLU A 174 3.75 -12.45 10.52
C GLU A 174 3.70 -12.40 8.97
N PRO A 175 4.83 -12.60 8.26
CA PRO A 175 4.80 -12.67 6.81
C PRO A 175 3.68 -13.63 6.37
N PRO A 176 2.89 -13.31 5.32
CA PRO A 176 1.87 -14.23 4.84
C PRO A 176 2.53 -15.59 4.61
N ASP A 177 1.90 -16.65 5.15
CA ASP A 177 2.37 -18.01 4.99
C ASP A 177 2.76 -18.24 3.52
N PRO A 178 3.93 -18.86 3.24
CA PRO A 178 4.30 -19.17 1.88
C PRO A 178 3.14 -19.94 1.25
N VAL A 179 2.64 -19.44 0.11
CA VAL A 179 1.51 -20.03 -0.60
C VAL A 179 1.69 -21.55 -0.61
N PRO A 180 0.76 -22.30 0.04
CA PRO A 180 0.82 -23.75 0.09
C PRO A 180 1.11 -24.29 -1.29
N GLU A 181 1.97 -25.29 -1.40
CA GLU A 181 2.40 -25.85 -2.68
C GLU A 181 1.19 -26.32 -3.52
N SER A 182 0.10 -26.70 -2.84
CA SER A 182 -1.22 -27.02 -3.41
C SER A 182 -1.92 -25.88 -4.15
N LEU A 183 -1.63 -24.61 -3.81
CA LEU A 183 -2.23 -23.43 -4.43
C LEU A 183 -1.38 -22.80 -5.53
N ARG A 184 -0.11 -23.22 -5.70
CA ARG A 184 0.76 -22.75 -6.82
C ARG A 184 0.27 -23.20 -8.19
N HIS A 185 -0.56 -24.25 -8.24
CA HIS A 185 -1.08 -24.82 -9.49
C HIS A 185 -2.44 -24.24 -9.91
N VAL A 186 -3.03 -23.32 -9.15
CA VAL A 186 -4.32 -22.68 -9.48
C VAL A 186 -4.11 -21.30 -10.11
N SER A 187 -3.20 -21.21 -11.09
CA SER A 187 -3.20 -20.11 -12.07
C SER A 187 -3.87 -20.56 -13.36
N PRO A 188 -5.18 -20.32 -13.56
CA PRO A 188 -5.84 -20.59 -14.82
C PRO A 188 -5.96 -19.29 -15.62
N MET A 189 -4.92 -18.82 -16.32
CA MET A 189 -5.12 -17.95 -17.50
C MET A 189 -3.83 -17.74 -18.32
N ALA A 190 -3.42 -18.75 -19.09
CA ALA A 190 -2.60 -18.54 -20.28
C ALA A 190 -2.96 -19.59 -21.35
N ARG A 191 -4.24 -19.62 -21.74
CA ARG A 191 -4.69 -20.33 -22.93
C ARG A 191 -5.25 -19.30 -23.92
N ARG A 192 -4.43 -18.90 -24.90
CA ARG A 192 -4.92 -18.30 -26.14
C ARG A 192 -5.22 -19.43 -27.13
N PRO A 193 -6.46 -19.61 -27.61
CA PRO A 193 -6.75 -20.46 -28.76
C PRO A 193 -6.75 -19.63 -30.06
N GLY A 194 -6.27 -20.22 -31.15
CA GLY A 194 -6.64 -19.81 -32.52
C GLY A 194 -5.68 -18.88 -33.26
N GLY A 195 -4.79 -19.47 -34.06
CA GLY A 195 -4.25 -18.85 -35.28
C GLY A 195 -4.72 -19.66 -36.50
N PRO A 196 -5.20 -19.04 -37.59
CA PRO A 196 -5.80 -19.75 -38.71
C PRO A 196 -4.74 -20.47 -39.55
N GLY A 197 -5.10 -21.64 -40.06
CA GLY A 197 -4.24 -22.49 -40.86
C GLY A 197 -3.81 -21.87 -42.19
N THR A 198 -2.73 -22.40 -42.73
CA THR A 198 -2.41 -22.32 -44.16
C THR A 198 -1.77 -23.66 -44.58
N PRO A 199 -2.20 -24.27 -45.69
CA PRO A 199 -1.91 -25.66 -46.00
C PRO A 199 -0.66 -25.84 -46.87
N GLY A 200 -0.07 -27.03 -46.79
CA GLY A 200 0.52 -27.74 -47.94
C GLY A 200 1.84 -27.22 -48.51
N GLY A 201 2.91 -28.00 -48.34
CA GLY A 201 4.18 -27.75 -49.03
C GLY A 201 5.20 -28.85 -48.82
N ARG A 202 4.94 -30.03 -49.38
CA ARG A 202 5.90 -31.14 -49.46
C ARG A 202 6.95 -30.80 -50.52
N VAL A 203 8.22 -30.58 -50.17
CA VAL A 203 9.34 -30.67 -51.13
C VAL A 203 10.56 -31.36 -50.50
N SER A 204 11.09 -32.27 -51.31
CA SER A 204 12.13 -33.26 -51.10
C SER A 204 13.56 -32.70 -51.20
N ARG A 205 14.54 -33.55 -50.82
CA ARG A 205 16.00 -33.52 -51.06
C ARG A 205 16.79 -32.69 -50.04
N ARG A 206 17.88 -33.19 -49.44
CA ARG A 206 18.84 -34.25 -49.78
C ARG A 206 19.44 -34.82 -48.50
#